data_AF-A0A6H9LKB7-F1
#
_entry.id   AF-A0A6H9LKB7-F1
#
_cell.length_a   1.000
_cell.length_b   1.000
_cell.length_c   1.000
_cell.angle_alpha   90.00
_cell.angle_beta   90.00
_cell.angle_gamma   90.00
#
_symmetry.space_group_name_H-M   'P 1'
#
loop_
_entity.id
_entity.type
_entity.pdbx_description
1 polymer ?
#
loop_
_entity_poly.entity_id
_entity_poly.type
_entity_poly.pdbx_seq_one_letter_code
_entity_poly.pdbx_strand_id
1 'polypeptide(L)'
;EGRVFPHRWKILRVEPHRLISYSWKFDNYDGDGYVTFELSEEKDKTKLRLTCTITEDFDDSIPEFKRESCVGGWEYFIKQSLKEYLEK
;
A
#
# COMPACT_ATOMS: atom_id res chain seq x y z
N GLU A 1 -12.74 6.64 -21.15
CA GLU A 1 -12.14 7.47 -20.09
C GLU A 1 -11.75 6.56 -18.93
N GLY A 2 -10.62 6.83 -18.27
CA GLY A 2 -10.18 6.03 -17.12
C GLY A 2 -10.95 6.44 -15.86
N ARG A 3 -11.32 5.46 -15.04
CA ARG A 3 -11.84 5.73 -13.69
C ARG A 3 -10.78 6.48 -12.88
N VAL A 4 -11.21 7.45 -12.09
CA VAL A 4 -10.33 8.19 -11.18
C VAL A 4 -10.52 7.60 -9.78
N PHE A 5 -9.42 7.27 -9.12
CA PHE A 5 -9.41 6.75 -7.76
C PHE A 5 -8.68 7.76 -6.83
N PRO A 6 -9.38 8.78 -6.32
CA PRO A 6 -8.74 9.83 -5.53
C PRO A 6 -8.35 9.27 -4.16
N HIS A 7 -7.06 9.09 -3.91
CA HIS A 7 -6.59 8.53 -2.65
C HIS A 7 -6.78 9.53 -1.51
N ARG A 8 -7.36 9.08 -0.39
CA ARG A 8 -7.53 9.86 0.84
C ARG A 8 -6.81 9.17 1.98
N TRP A 9 -5.62 9.67 2.30
CA TRP A 9 -4.79 9.08 3.34
C TRP A 9 -4.72 9.95 4.59
N LYS A 10 -4.60 9.28 5.73
CA LYS A 10 -4.29 9.88 7.02
C LYS A 10 -3.18 9.07 7.66
N ILE A 11 -2.08 9.73 8.03
CA ILE A 11 -1.01 9.08 8.79
C ILE A 11 -1.55 8.67 10.16
N LEU A 12 -1.37 7.39 10.50
CA LEU A 12 -1.82 6.80 11.76
C LEU A 12 -0.66 6.68 12.76
N ARG A 13 0.52 6.27 12.28
CA ARG A 13 1.71 6.06 13.12
C ARG A 13 2.98 6.30 12.32
N VAL A 14 3.97 6.93 12.94
CA VAL A 14 5.32 7.07 12.40
C VAL A 14 6.32 6.77 13.50
N GLU A 15 7.25 5.85 13.21
CA GLU A 15 8.47 5.64 13.96
C GLU A 15 9.64 5.85 13.00
N PRO A 16 10.46 6.89 13.20
CA PRO A 16 11.58 7.19 12.31
C PRO A 16 12.46 5.96 12.06
N HIS A 17 12.80 5.74 10.79
CA HIS A 17 13.63 4.64 10.29
C HIS A 17 13.10 3.23 10.57
N ARG A 18 11.86 3.08 11.06
CA ARG A 18 11.30 1.78 11.45
C ARG A 18 9.93 1.52 10.85
N LEU A 19 8.99 2.45 10.97
CA LEU A 19 7.60 2.18 10.63
C LEU A 19 6.87 3.43 10.16
N ILE A 20 6.05 3.26 9.14
CA ILE A 20 4.98 4.22 8.80
C ILE A 20 3.70 3.44 8.52
N SER A 21 2.60 3.89 9.11
CA SER A 21 1.26 3.34 8.88
C SER A 21 0.27 4.46 8.58
N TYR A 22 -0.61 4.24 7.62
CA TYR A 22 -1.59 5.21 7.18
C TYR A 22 -2.89 4.54 6.71
N SER A 23 -4.00 5.26 6.81
CA SER A 23 -5.29 4.81 6.27
C SER A 23 -5.25 4.76 4.75
N TRP A 24 -5.92 3.77 4.17
CA TRP A 24 -5.97 3.53 2.74
C TRP A 24 -7.42 3.40 2.28
N LYS A 25 -7.91 4.47 1.66
CA LYS A 25 -9.24 4.54 1.07
C LYS A 25 -9.27 5.52 -0.09
N PHE A 26 -10.35 5.45 -0.87
CA PHE A 26 -10.58 6.30 -2.01
C PHE A 26 -11.79 7.21 -1.77
N ASP A 27 -11.67 8.47 -2.15
CA ASP A 27 -12.77 9.43 -2.07
C ASP A 27 -13.91 9.00 -2.99
N ASN A 28 -15.14 9.03 -2.50
CA ASN A 28 -16.36 8.60 -3.21
C ASN A 28 -16.44 7.10 -3.53
N TYR A 29 -15.68 6.25 -2.83
CA TYR A 29 -15.82 4.80 -2.92
C TYR A 29 -15.94 4.19 -1.53
N ASP A 30 -16.71 3.11 -1.43
CA ASP A 30 -16.76 2.29 -0.23
C ASP A 30 -15.46 1.51 -0.05
N GLY A 31 -15.22 1.10 1.20
CA GLY A 31 -14.04 0.35 1.60
C GLY A 31 -13.05 1.22 2.38
N ASP A 32 -12.40 0.57 3.35
CA ASP A 32 -11.41 1.19 4.21
C ASP A 32 -10.37 0.15 4.60
N GLY A 33 -9.21 0.63 5.00
CA GLY A 33 -8.10 -0.19 5.40
C GLY A 33 -6.92 0.65 5.82
N TYR A 34 -5.81 -0.02 6.05
CA TYR A 34 -4.55 0.64 6.35
C TYR A 34 -3.39 -0.11 5.73
N VAL A 35 -2.36 0.66 5.41
CA VAL A 35 -1.10 0.16 4.87
C VAL A 35 -0.01 0.49 5.87
N THR A 36 0.78 -0.52 6.19
CA THR A 36 1.93 -0.39 7.08
C THR A 36 3.19 -0.83 6.37
N PHE A 37 4.21 0.02 6.40
CA PHE A 37 5.56 -0.28 5.98
C PHE A 37 6.41 -0.42 7.23
N GLU A 38 7.10 -1.55 7.33
CA GLU A 38 8.01 -1.84 8.44
C GLU A 38 9.39 -2.16 7.88
N LEU A 39 10.40 -1.51 8.46
CA LEU A 39 11.80 -1.72 8.16
C LEU A 39 12.45 -2.51 9.30
N SER A 40 13.25 -3.48 8.92
CA SER A 40 14.09 -4.24 9.84
C SER A 40 15.45 -4.50 9.19
N GLU A 41 16.50 -4.56 10.00
CA GLU A 41 17.83 -4.93 9.54
C GLU A 41 17.87 -6.42 9.14
N GLU A 42 18.51 -6.73 8.02
CA GLU A 42 18.73 -8.09 7.54
C GLU A 42 20.16 -8.19 6.99
N LYS A 43 21.10 -8.50 7.90
CA LYS A 43 22.55 -8.45 7.64
C LYS A 43 22.94 -7.04 7.17
N ASP A 44 23.71 -6.92 6.10
CA ASP A 44 24.12 -5.65 5.50
C ASP A 44 23.04 -5.01 4.62
N LYS A 45 21.76 -5.38 4.79
CA LYS A 45 20.62 -4.92 3.99
C LYS A 45 19.46 -4.52 4.88
N THR A 46 18.50 -3.81 4.28
CA THR A 46 17.21 -3.51 4.91
C THR A 46 16.14 -4.41 4.33
N LYS A 47 15.39 -5.08 5.21
CA LYS A 47 14.17 -5.80 4.89
C LYS A 47 12.97 -4.88 5.08
N LEU A 48 12.22 -4.69 4.00
CA LEU A 48 10.96 -3.97 4.01
C LEU A 48 9.80 -4.98 3.99
N ARG A 49 8.92 -4.91 4.98
CA ARG A 49 7.64 -5.62 4.98
C ARG A 49 6.53 -4.61 4.77
N LEU A 50 5.74 -4.82 3.72
CA LEU A 50 4.48 -4.11 3.52
C LEU A 50 3.33 -5.01 3.96
N THR A 51 2.39 -4.45 4.71
CA THR A 51 1.12 -5.10 5.07
C THR A 51 -0.02 -4.16 4.73
N CYS A 52 -0.89 -4.60 3.83
CA CYS A 52 -2.17 -3.95 3.54
C CYS A 52 -3.28 -4.74 4.23
N THR A 53 -4.02 -4.11 5.12
CA THR A 53 -5.15 -4.72 5.82
C THR A 53 -6.43 -3.99 5.44
N ILE A 54 -7.42 -4.75 4.97
CA ILE A 54 -8.76 -4.25 4.67
C ILE A 54 -9.61 -4.38 5.94
N THR A 55 -10.25 -3.30 6.33
CA THR A 55 -11.13 -3.23 7.51
C THR A 55 -12.60 -3.11 7.11
N GLU A 56 -12.87 -2.57 5.93
CA GLU A 56 -14.21 -2.52 5.31
C GLU A 56 -14.06 -2.92 3.83
N ASP A 57 -14.95 -3.79 3.35
CA ASP A 57 -14.85 -4.35 2.00
C ASP A 57 -15.01 -3.26 0.93
N PHE A 58 -14.22 -3.38 -0.13
CA PHE A 58 -14.36 -2.55 -1.32
C PHE A 58 -15.40 -3.17 -2.27
N ASP A 59 -15.96 -2.37 -3.16
CA ASP A 59 -16.92 -2.85 -4.16
C ASP A 59 -16.26 -3.80 -5.18
N ASP A 60 -16.49 -5.11 -5.00
CA ASP A 60 -15.97 -6.17 -5.88
C ASP A 60 -16.52 -6.13 -7.32
N SER A 61 -17.54 -5.30 -7.59
CA SER A 61 -18.02 -5.04 -8.97
C SER A 61 -17.03 -4.18 -9.77
N ILE A 62 -16.13 -3.46 -9.08
CA ILE A 62 -15.05 -2.65 -9.66
C ILE A 62 -13.82 -3.57 -9.86
N PRO A 63 -13.42 -3.90 -11.10
CA PRO A 63 -12.29 -4.81 -11.34
C PRO A 63 -10.97 -4.36 -10.69
N GLU A 64 -10.78 -3.05 -10.53
CA GLU A 64 -9.60 -2.46 -9.91
C GLU A 64 -9.53 -2.68 -8.39
N PHE A 65 -10.65 -2.94 -7.72
CA PHE A 65 -10.72 -3.23 -6.29
C PHE A 65 -10.64 -4.71 -5.95
N LYS A 66 -10.66 -5.58 -6.97
CA LYS A 66 -10.43 -7.01 -6.77
C LYS A 66 -9.08 -7.28 -6.12
N ARG A 67 -9.05 -8.34 -5.31
CA ARG A 67 -7.85 -8.77 -4.59
C ARG A 67 -6.63 -8.90 -5.51
N GLU A 68 -6.79 -9.47 -6.70
CA GLU A 68 -5.70 -9.70 -7.65
C GLU A 68 -5.09 -8.38 -8.12
N SER A 69 -5.93 -7.36 -8.36
CA SER A 69 -5.51 -6.02 -8.73
C SER A 69 -4.73 -5.35 -7.59
N CYS A 70 -5.21 -5.47 -6.35
CA CYS A 70 -4.53 -4.93 -5.17
C CYS A 70 -3.16 -5.61 -4.94
N VAL A 71 -3.11 -6.94 -4.98
CA VAL A 71 -1.85 -7.70 -4.83
C VAL A 71 -0.89 -7.34 -5.95
N GLY A 72 -1.33 -7.35 -7.21
CA GLY A 72 -0.49 -7.02 -8.37
C GLY A 72 0.07 -5.60 -8.30
N GLY A 73 -0.73 -4.63 -7.86
CA GLY A 73 -0.29 -3.25 -7.66
C GLY A 73 0.82 -3.14 -6.61
N TRP A 74 0.67 -3.80 -5.46
CA TRP A 74 1.70 -3.80 -4.41
C TRP A 74 2.96 -4.57 -4.80
N GLU A 75 2.82 -5.69 -5.52
CA GLU A 75 3.97 -6.43 -6.03
C GLU A 75 4.78 -5.59 -7.02
N TYR A 76 4.12 -4.93 -7.97
CA TYR A 76 4.77 -4.01 -8.89
C TYR A 76 5.47 -2.87 -8.15
N PHE A 77 4.75 -2.19 -7.24
CA PHE A 77 5.30 -1.05 -6.52
C PHE A 77 6.52 -1.42 -5.68
N ILE A 78 6.44 -2.48 -4.87
CA ILE A 78 7.49 -2.84 -3.92
C ILE A 78 8.65 -3.59 -4.59
N LYS A 79 8.36 -4.57 -5.44
CA LYS A 79 9.40 -5.46 -5.98
C LYS A 79 10.04 -4.93 -7.26
N GLN A 80 9.41 -3.98 -7.94
CA GLN A 80 9.93 -3.37 -9.18
C GLN A 80 10.21 -1.89 -8.99
N SER A 81 9.18 -1.03 -8.95
CA SER A 81 9.34 0.43 -9.01
C SER A 81 10.22 1.00 -7.88
N LEU A 82 9.95 0.62 -6.63
CA LEU A 82 10.75 1.05 -5.48
C LEU A 82 12.18 0.51 -5.54
N LYS A 83 12.34 -0.75 -5.93
CA LYS A 83 13.66 -1.38 -6.04
C LYS A 83 14.51 -0.68 -7.10
N GLU A 84 13.96 -0.45 -8.28
CA GLU A 84 14.61 0.29 -9.37
C GLU A 84 14.95 1.73 -8.98
N TYR A 85 14.13 2.38 -8.16
CA TYR A 85 14.42 3.72 -7.66
C TYR A 85 15.61 3.72 -6.69
N LEU A 86 15.72 2.72 -5.81
CA LEU A 86 16.79 2.62 -4.80
C LEU A 86 18.12 2.11 -5.36
N GLU A 87 18.10 1.39 -6.48
CA GLU A 87 19.29 0.84 -7.15
C GLU A 87 19.94 1.84 -8.13
N LYS A 88 19.36 3.04 -8.29
CA LYS A 88 19.99 4.17 -9.00
C LYS A 88 21.02 4.88 -8.14
#